data_AF-A0A3D1R0F3-F1
#
_entry.id   AF-A0A3D1R0F3-F1
#
_cell.length_a   1.000
_cell.length_b   1.000
_cell.length_c   1.000
_cell.angle_alpha   90.00
_cell.angle_beta   90.00
_cell.angle_gamma   90.00
#
_symmetry.space_group_name_H-M   'P 1'
#
loop_
_entity.id
_entity.type
_entity.pdbx_description
1 polymer ?
#
loop_
_entity_poly.entity_id
_entity_poly.type
_entity_poly.pdbx_seq_one_letter_code
_entity_poly.pdbx_strand_id
1 'polypeptide(L)'
;AKAKDQYRAEDWDLVDATAGGRAMAAVAPAALPVEMQAMDETARQAFVAEKAKERDQIRGRMQKLEAQRRAYVAAEQKKRAASGAATLDGAILDSLQEQAARASFSLE
;
A
#
# COMPACT_ATOMS: atom_id res chain seq x y z
N ALA A 1 -3.14 2.12 1.71
CA ALA A 1 -2.85 1.26 0.53
C ALA A 1 -2.00 0.08 0.99
N LYS A 2 -2.10 -1.07 0.31
CA LYS A 2 -1.37 -2.33 0.60
C LYS A 2 0.17 -2.22 0.59
N ALA A 3 0.71 -1.03 0.30
CA ALA A 3 2.13 -0.71 0.23
C ALA A 3 2.68 -0.03 1.51
N LYS A 4 1.88 0.12 2.57
CA LYS A 4 2.29 0.75 3.83
C LYS A 4 2.85 -0.31 4.80
N ASP A 5 3.84 0.08 5.60
CA ASP A 5 4.53 -0.78 6.58
C ASP A 5 3.60 -1.38 7.64
N GLN A 6 2.42 -0.79 7.83
CA GLN A 6 1.37 -1.26 8.74
C GLN A 6 0.68 -2.54 8.23
N TYR A 7 0.85 -2.88 6.95
CA TYR A 7 0.31 -4.10 6.38
C TYR A 7 1.31 -5.24 6.55
N ARG A 8 0.99 -6.20 7.41
CA ARG A 8 1.72 -7.47 7.57
C ARG A 8 0.81 -8.61 7.15
N ALA A 9 1.31 -9.45 6.25
CA ALA A 9 0.55 -10.56 5.69
C ALA A 9 1.14 -11.94 6.04
N GLU A 10 1.94 -12.03 7.11
CA GLU A 10 2.70 -13.22 7.51
C GLU A 10 1.86 -14.51 7.65
N ASP A 11 0.54 -14.40 7.82
CA ASP A 11 -0.37 -15.55 7.92
C ASP A 11 -0.70 -16.21 6.58
N TRP A 12 -0.62 -15.47 5.46
CA TRP A 12 -1.04 -15.96 4.14
C TRP A 12 -0.08 -15.60 3.00
N ASP A 13 0.90 -14.74 3.23
CA ASP A 13 1.97 -14.37 2.30
C ASP A 13 3.30 -14.96 2.76
N LEU A 14 3.87 -15.84 1.94
CA LEU A 14 5.11 -16.54 2.24
C LEU A 14 6.33 -15.63 2.25
N VAL A 15 6.33 -14.56 1.45
CA VAL A 15 7.43 -13.59 1.40
C VAL A 15 7.42 -12.73 2.68
N ASP A 16 6.25 -12.35 3.19
CA ASP A 16 6.11 -11.68 4.49
C ASP A 16 6.46 -12.63 5.64
N ALA A 17 5.96 -13.86 5.61
CA ALA A 17 6.26 -14.85 6.64
C ALA A 17 7.77 -15.11 6.78
N THR A 18 8.47 -15.26 5.66
CA THR A 18 9.93 -15.47 5.64
C THR A 18 10.69 -14.21 6.07
N ALA A 19 10.24 -13.02 5.68
CA ALA A 19 10.80 -11.76 6.19
C ALA A 19 10.58 -11.60 7.71
N GLY A 20 9.47 -12.13 8.24
CA GLY A 20 9.16 -12.19 9.67
C GLY A 20 9.91 -13.30 10.43
N GLY A 21 10.78 -14.06 9.77
CA GLY A 21 11.63 -15.08 10.39
C GLY A 21 11.10 -16.51 10.33
N ARG A 22 10.00 -16.78 9.61
CA ARG A 22 9.53 -18.15 9.37
C ARG A 22 10.51 -18.87 8.44
N ALA A 23 11.11 -19.96 8.93
CA ALA A 23 11.99 -20.80 8.13
C ALA A 23 11.21 -21.50 7.00
N MET A 24 11.81 -21.61 5.82
CA MET A 24 11.20 -22.31 4.67
C MET A 24 10.92 -23.79 4.96
N ALA A 25 11.77 -24.44 5.75
CA ALA A 25 11.55 -25.82 6.20
C ALA A 25 10.31 -26.00 7.09
N ALA A 26 9.80 -24.93 7.73
CA ALA A 26 8.59 -25.00 8.56
C ALA A 26 7.29 -25.04 7.73
N VAL A 27 7.37 -24.81 6.41
CA VAL A 27 6.22 -24.83 5.51
C VAL A 27 6.10 -26.21 4.86
N ALA A 28 4.98 -26.88 5.11
CA ALA A 28 4.72 -28.20 4.52
C ALA A 28 4.72 -28.11 2.97
N PRO A 29 5.31 -29.08 2.25
CA PRO A 29 5.34 -29.06 0.78
C PRO A 29 3.95 -28.92 0.15
N ALA A 30 2.91 -29.54 0.72
CA ALA A 30 1.53 -29.44 0.22
C ALA A 30 0.91 -28.04 0.39
N ALA A 31 1.44 -27.22 1.30
CA ALA A 31 1.00 -25.83 1.51
C ALA A 31 1.72 -24.84 0.57
N LEU A 32 2.74 -25.29 -0.17
CA LEU A 32 3.45 -24.46 -1.12
C LEU A 32 2.69 -24.36 -2.46
N PRO A 33 2.86 -23.26 -3.19
CA PRO A 33 2.43 -23.16 -4.59
C PRO A 33 2.99 -24.31 -5.43
N VAL A 34 2.23 -24.76 -6.43
CA VAL A 34 2.57 -25.93 -7.28
C VAL A 34 4.00 -25.84 -7.83
N GLU A 35 4.42 -24.66 -8.28
CA GLU A 35 5.75 -24.40 -8.81
C GLU A 35 6.86 -24.68 -7.79
N MET A 36 6.60 -24.44 -6.50
CA MET A 36 7.56 -24.61 -5.41
C MET A 36 7.57 -26.03 -4.81
N GLN A 37 6.52 -26.84 -5.05
CA GLN A 37 6.43 -28.18 -4.47
C GLN A 37 7.56 -29.10 -4.97
N ALA A 38 7.91 -28.97 -6.25
CA ALA A 38 8.99 -29.72 -6.90
C ALA A 38 10.40 -29.15 -6.60
N MET A 39 10.50 -27.95 -6.02
CA MET A 39 11.78 -27.33 -5.67
C MET A 39 12.35 -27.93 -4.38
N ASP A 40 13.69 -28.04 -4.32
CA ASP A 40 14.39 -28.28 -3.06
C ASP A 40 14.40 -27.03 -2.16
N GLU A 41 14.90 -27.17 -0.93
CA GLU A 41 14.87 -26.08 0.05
C GLU A 41 15.68 -24.85 -0.41
N THR A 42 16.84 -25.04 -1.02
CA THR A 42 17.69 -23.94 -1.49
C THR A 42 17.02 -23.20 -2.65
N ALA A 43 16.41 -23.92 -3.59
CA ALA A 43 15.65 -23.36 -4.70
C ALA A 43 14.41 -22.61 -4.20
N ARG A 44 13.71 -23.13 -3.19
CA ARG A 44 12.57 -22.44 -2.56
C ARG A 44 12.99 -21.13 -1.92
N GLN A 45 14.10 -21.11 -1.18
CA GLN A 45 14.62 -19.88 -0.57
C GLN A 45 15.00 -18.84 -1.64
N ALA A 46 15.69 -19.27 -2.70
CA ALA A 46 16.06 -18.40 -3.81
C ALA A 46 14.83 -17.82 -4.52
N PHE A 47 13.81 -18.64 -4.76
CA PHE A 47 12.55 -18.21 -5.38
C PHE A 47 11.82 -17.15 -4.55
N VAL A 48 11.69 -17.39 -3.24
CA VAL A 48 11.04 -16.42 -2.33
C VAL A 48 11.84 -15.11 -2.26
N ALA A 49 13.17 -15.18 -2.26
CA ALA A 49 14.04 -13.99 -2.28
C ALA A 49 13.88 -13.19 -3.59
N GLU A 50 13.77 -13.86 -4.74
CA GLU A 50 13.48 -13.21 -6.02
C GLU A 50 12.12 -12.50 -5.99
N LYS A 51 11.07 -13.18 -5.48
CA LYS A 51 9.74 -12.59 -5.33
C LYS A 51 9.72 -11.42 -4.34
N ALA A 52 10.52 -11.46 -3.28
CA ALA A 52 10.71 -10.32 -2.39
C ALA A 52 11.25 -9.09 -3.13
N LYS A 53 12.29 -9.30 -3.96
CA LYS A 53 12.91 -8.23 -4.75
C LYS A 53 11.96 -7.66 -5.80
N GLU A 54 11.24 -8.50 -6.54
CA GLU A 54 10.21 -8.08 -7.50
C GLU A 54 9.14 -7.21 -6.80
N ARG A 55 8.67 -7.67 -5.63
CA ARG A 55 7.67 -6.97 -4.84
C ARG A 55 8.14 -5.59 -4.38
N ASP A 56 9.39 -5.47 -3.93
CA ASP A 56 9.95 -4.18 -3.52
C ASP A 56 10.10 -3.20 -4.68
N GLN A 57 10.49 -3.70 -5.87
CA GLN A 57 10.53 -2.88 -7.09
C GLN A 57 9.13 -2.36 -7.47
N ILE A 58 8.12 -3.23 -7.41
CA ILE A 58 6.72 -2.84 -7.66
C ILE A 58 6.27 -1.82 -6.62
N ARG A 59 6.60 -2.02 -5.34
CA ARG A 59 6.27 -1.08 -4.25
C ARG A 59 6.87 0.30 -4.50
N GLY A 60 8.14 0.37 -4.90
CA GLY A 60 8.80 1.63 -5.26
C GLY A 60 8.10 2.34 -6.44
N ARG A 61 7.70 1.59 -7.47
CA ARG A 61 6.91 2.14 -8.59
C ARG A 61 5.55 2.68 -8.14
N MET A 62 4.85 1.95 -7.27
CA MET A 62 3.56 2.40 -6.72
C MET A 62 3.72 3.70 -5.94
N GLN A 63 4.72 3.81 -5.07
CA GLN A 63 4.99 5.03 -4.28
C GLN A 63 5.27 6.23 -5.19
N LYS A 64 6.07 6.04 -6.25
CA LYS A 64 6.34 7.08 -7.25
C LYS A 64 5.05 7.54 -7.95
N LEU A 65 4.24 6.59 -8.42
CA LEU A 65 2.96 6.89 -9.08
C LEU A 65 1.99 7.59 -8.12
N GLU A 66 1.96 7.19 -6.85
CA GLU A 66 1.11 7.82 -5.84
C GLU A 66 1.52 9.28 -5.59
N ALA A 67 2.82 9.55 -5.51
CA ALA A 67 3.35 10.91 -5.40
C ALA A 67 2.98 11.77 -6.62
N GLN A 68 3.16 11.24 -7.83
CA GLN A 68 2.77 11.91 -9.07
C GLN A 68 1.27 12.20 -9.11
N ARG A 69 0.44 11.23 -8.71
CA ARG A 69 -1.01 11.40 -8.62
C ARG A 69 -1.39 12.50 -7.65
N ARG A 70 -0.81 12.51 -6.45
CA ARG A 70 -1.09 13.56 -5.44
C ARG A 70 -0.71 14.94 -5.96
N ALA A 71 0.47 15.07 -6.57
CA ALA A 71 0.93 16.34 -7.15
C ALA A 71 -0.02 16.83 -8.26
N TYR A 72 -0.42 15.93 -9.17
CA TYR A 72 -1.37 16.24 -10.24
C TYR A 72 -2.73 16.69 -9.69
N VAL A 73 -3.32 15.92 -8.78
CA VAL A 73 -4.62 16.25 -8.17
C VAL A 73 -4.57 17.59 -7.45
N ALA A 74 -3.52 17.85 -6.67
CA ALA A 74 -3.36 19.14 -5.99
C ALA A 74 -3.23 20.32 -6.97
N ALA A 75 -2.49 20.13 -8.07
CA ALA A 75 -2.37 21.15 -9.11
C ALA A 75 -3.72 21.42 -9.82
N GLU A 76 -4.46 20.37 -10.16
CA GLU A 76 -5.78 20.49 -10.80
C GLU A 76 -6.82 21.10 -9.86
N GLN A 77 -6.81 20.76 -8.57
CA GLN A 77 -7.66 21.40 -7.57
C GLN A 77 -7.39 22.90 -7.47
N LYS A 78 -6.11 23.31 -7.43
CA LYS A 78 -5.74 24.75 -7.43
C LYS A 78 -6.22 25.47 -8.68
N LYS A 79 -6.09 24.86 -9.87
CA LYS A 79 -6.59 25.44 -11.12
C LYS A 79 -8.11 25.63 -11.10
N ARG A 80 -8.86 24.63 -10.62
CA ARG A 80 -10.33 24.68 -10.53
C ARG A 80 -10.84 25.68 -9.50
N ALA A 81 -10.14 25.83 -8.38
CA ALA A 81 -10.44 26.86 -7.39
C ALA A 81 -10.25 28.26 -7.98
N ALA A 82 -9.17 28.47 -8.76
CA ALA A 82 -8.93 29.75 -9.45
C ALA A 82 -9.99 30.09 -10.50
N SER A 83 -10.68 29.10 -11.07
CA SER A 83 -11.81 29.33 -12.00
C SER A 83 -13.15 29.60 -11.31
N GLY A 84 -13.20 29.73 -9.98
CA GLY A 84 -14.42 30.08 -9.24
C GLY A 84 -15.48 28.98 -9.20
N ALA A 85 -15.14 27.75 -9.58
CA ALA A 85 -16.08 26.63 -9.58
C ALA A 85 -16.22 26.07 -8.16
N ALA A 86 -17.40 26.21 -7.56
CA ALA A 86 -17.74 25.51 -6.32
C ALA A 86 -17.67 24.00 -6.58
N THR A 87 -16.83 23.28 -5.82
CA THR A 87 -16.69 21.82 -5.92
C THR A 87 -17.44 21.15 -4.78
N LEU A 88 -17.94 19.94 -5.02
CA LEU A 88 -18.57 19.13 -3.97
C LEU A 88 -17.62 18.93 -2.77
N ASP A 89 -16.35 18.63 -3.03
CA ASP A 89 -15.33 18.49 -1.98
C ASP A 89 -15.17 19.76 -1.16
N GLY A 90 -15.16 20.94 -1.81
CA GLY A 90 -15.12 22.24 -1.14
C GLY A 90 -16.34 22.47 -0.25
N ALA A 91 -17.55 22.23 -0.79
CA ALA A 91 -18.79 22.38 -0.01
C ALA A 91 -18.87 21.41 1.19
N ILE A 92 -18.34 20.20 1.06
CA ILE A 92 -18.25 19.23 2.16
C ILE A 92 -17.24 19.70 3.21
N LEU A 93 -16.07 20.21 2.80
CA LEU A 93 -15.06 20.75 3.72
C LEU A 93 -15.58 21.97 4.48
N ASP A 94 -16.25 22.89 3.79
CA ASP A 94 -16.85 24.07 4.40
C ASP A 94 -17.91 23.67 5.43
N SER A 95 -18.81 22.74 5.06
CA SER A 95 -19.81 22.20 5.99
C SER A 95 -19.17 21.48 7.18
N LEU A 96 -18.06 20.76 6.98
CA LEU A 96 -17.36 20.06 8.06
C LEU A 96 -16.68 21.05 9.02
N GLN A 97 -16.07 22.11 8.49
CA GLN A 97 -15.50 23.19 9.29
C GLN A 97 -16.55 23.90 10.12
N GLU A 98 -17.70 24.23 9.53
CA GLU A 98 -18.82 24.84 10.26
C GLU A 98 -19.32 23.93 11.40
N GLN A 99 -19.47 22.64 11.13
CA GLN A 99 -19.93 21.67 12.13
C GLN A 99 -18.88 21.48 13.24
N ALA A 100 -17.60 21.40 12.91
CA ALA A 100 -16.50 21.30 13.86
C ALA A 100 -16.45 22.55 14.78
N ALA A 101 -16.56 23.75 14.22
CA ALA A 101 -16.59 25.00 14.98
C ALA A 101 -17.77 25.04 15.96
N ARG A 102 -18.98 24.63 15.55
CA ARG A 102 -20.15 24.54 16.44
C ARG A 102 -19.93 23.53 17.58
N ALA A 103 -19.21 22.46 17.32
CA ALA A 103 -18.88 21.44 18.30
C ALA A 103 -17.62 21.76 19.13
N SER A 104 -17.00 22.93 18.96
CA SER A 104 -15.74 23.33 19.60
C SER A 104 -14.55 22.41 19.27
N PHE A 105 -14.54 21.82 18.08
CA PHE A 105 -13.41 21.04 17.54
C PHE A 105 -12.66 21.85 16.49
N SER A 106 -11.33 21.69 16.45
CA SER A 106 -10.47 22.21 15.39
C SER A 106 -10.04 21.07 14.48
N LEU A 107 -10.09 21.28 13.16
CA LEU A 107 -9.52 20.37 12.18
C LEU A 107 -8.05 20.76 11.97
N GLU A 108 -7.13 19.86 12.31
CA GLU A 108 -5.70 19.97 11.95
C GLU A 108 -5.42 19.45 10.53
#